data_AF-A0A1P8X7I1-F1
#
_entry.id   AF-A0A1P8X7I1-F1
#
_cell.length_a   1.000
_cell.length_b   1.000
_cell.length_c   1.000
_cell.angle_alpha   90.00
_cell.angle_beta   90.00
_cell.angle_gamma   90.00
#
_symmetry.space_group_name_H-M   'P 1'
#
loop_
_entity.id
_entity.type
_entity.pdbx_description
1 polymer ?
#
loop_
_entity_poly.entity_id
_entity_poly.type
_entity_poly.pdbx_seq_one_letter_code
_entity_poly.pdbx_strand_id
1 'polypeptide(L)' 'MERSSRIVGTPEQVADKLEEWRDAGIAGVNVFHAVRPHTFTDIAELLFPELPKRGLISTDKVSEPLAVAHRV' A
#
# COMPACT_ATOMS: atom_id res chain seq x y z
N MET A 1 -21.09 -11.36 1.58
CA MET A 1 -20.32 -10.12 1.46
C MET A 1 -19.00 -10.37 2.14
N GLU A 2 -17.95 -10.67 1.37
CA GLU A 2 -16.62 -10.89 1.95
C GLU A 2 -16.18 -9.59 2.63
N ARG A 3 -15.93 -9.65 3.94
CA ARG A 3 -15.39 -8.54 4.73
C ARG A 3 -13.87 -8.45 4.61
N SER A 4 -13.32 -8.95 3.51
CA SER A 4 -11.89 -9.14 3.31
C SER A 4 -11.36 -7.99 2.45
N SER A 5 -10.69 -7.00 3.05
CA SER A 5 -9.97 -5.94 2.33
C SER A 5 -8.65 -6.44 1.71
N ARG A 6 -8.60 -7.73 1.34
CA ARG A 6 -7.40 -8.40 0.84
C ARG A 6 -7.38 -8.28 -0.69
N ILE A 7 -6.33 -7.68 -1.21
CA ILE A 7 -6.05 -7.63 -2.64
C ILE A 7 -4.97 -8.68 -2.95
N VAL A 8 -5.14 -9.42 -4.04
CA VAL A 8 -4.16 -10.38 -4.55
C VAL A 8 -4.03 -10.16 -6.05
N GLY A 9 -2.80 -10.00 -6.53
CA GLY A 9 -2.52 -9.75 -7.95
C GLY A 9 -1.04 -9.45 -8.17
N THR A 10 -0.70 -9.08 -9.40
CA THR A 10 0.62 -8.53 -9.74
C THR A 10 0.80 -7.15 -9.09
N PRO A 11 2.03 -6.63 -8.98
CA PRO A 11 2.28 -5.29 -8.46
C PRO A 11 1.45 -4.20 -9.15
N GLU A 12 1.28 -4.31 -10.46
CA GLU A 12 0.49 -3.38 -11.27
C GLU A 12 -0.99 -3.46 -10.91
N GLN A 13 -1.54 -4.67 -10.79
CA GLN A 13 -2.95 -4.86 -10.41
C GLN A 13 -3.24 -4.37 -8.99
N VAL A 14 -2.30 -4.55 -8.07
CA VAL A 14 -2.41 -4.00 -6.71
C VAL A 14 -2.36 -2.48 -6.75
N ALA A 15 -1.43 -1.90 -7.54
CA ALA A 15 -1.35 -0.45 -7.70
C ALA A 15 -2.61 0.14 -8.36
N ASP A 16 -3.19 -0.52 -9.38
CA ASP A 16 -4.46 -0.12 -10.01
C ASP A 16 -5.56 0.00 -8.94
N LYS A 17 -5.65 -0.98 -8.03
CA LYS A 17 -6.66 -0.96 -6.97
C LYS A 17 -6.41 0.16 -5.95
N LEU A 18 -5.15 0.48 -5.65
CA LEU A 18 -4.80 1.61 -4.79
C LEU A 18 -5.18 2.95 -5.42
N GLU A 19 -5.08 3.09 -6.75
CA GLU A 19 -5.58 4.27 -7.46
C GLU A 19 -7.11 4.39 -7.38
N GLU A 20 -7.84 3.30 -7.62
CA GLU A 20 -9.30 3.29 -7.45
C GLU A 20 -9.72 3.75 -6.04
N TRP A 21 -8.99 3.34 -5.01
CA TRP A 21 -9.25 3.73 -3.63
C TRP A 21 -8.94 5.19 -3.35
N ARG A 22 -7.82 5.71 -3.86
CA ARG A 22 -7.48 7.14 -3.80
C ARG A 22 -8.58 7.97 -4.44
N ASP A 23 -9.04 7.57 -5.62
CA ASP A 23 -10.06 8.29 -6.38
C ASP A 23 -11.44 8.24 -5.69
N ALA A 24 -11.68 7.21 -4.86
CA ALA A 24 -12.81 7.13 -3.94
C ALA A 24 -12.63 7.92 -2.63
N GLY A 25 -11.52 8.65 -2.46
CA GLY A 25 -11.23 9.50 -1.31
C GLY A 25 -10.49 8.82 -0.15
N ILE A 26 -9.92 7.63 -0.34
CA ILE A 26 -9.11 6.95 0.67
C ILE A 26 -7.70 7.56 0.67
N ALA A 27 -7.33 8.24 1.75
CA ALA A 27 -6.06 8.95 1.87
C ALA A 27 -4.84 8.04 2.12
N GLY A 28 -5.05 6.79 2.54
CA GLY A 28 -3.97 5.88 2.86
C GLY A 28 -4.47 4.49 3.25
N VAL A 29 -3.56 3.53 3.22
CA VAL A 29 -3.84 2.12 3.54
C VAL A 29 -2.89 1.63 4.63
N ASN A 30 -3.40 0.73 5.46
CA ASN A 30 -2.57 -0.04 6.37
C ASN A 30 -2.25 -1.39 5.74
N VAL A 31 -0.97 -1.72 5.65
CA VAL A 31 -0.49 -3.00 5.11
C VAL A 31 -0.33 -4.00 6.23
N PHE A 32 -1.02 -5.15 6.13
CA PHE A 32 -0.82 -6.30 7.00
C PHE A 32 -0.02 -7.39 6.31
N HIS A 33 0.76 -8.14 7.08
CA HIS A 33 1.54 -9.26 6.56
C HIS A 33 0.67 -10.53 6.43
N ALA A 34 0.79 -11.23 5.31
CA ALA A 34 0.26 -12.58 5.18
C ALA A 34 1.29 -13.62 5.66
N VAL A 35 2.58 -13.38 5.38
CA VAL A 35 3.72 -14.22 5.77
C VAL A 35 4.89 -13.32 6.20
N ARG A 36 5.45 -13.55 7.39
CA ARG A 36 6.63 -12.80 7.86
C ARG A 36 7.93 -13.54 7.50
N PRO A 37 9.01 -12.83 7.10
CA PRO A 37 9.08 -11.40 6.75
C PRO A 37 8.65 -11.12 5.29
N HIS A 38 8.42 -12.17 4.51
CA HIS A 38 8.36 -12.14 3.04
C HIS A 38 7.37 -11.13 2.46
N THR A 39 6.19 -10.94 3.09
CA THR A 39 5.21 -9.97 2.59
C THR A 39 5.75 -8.54 2.53
N PHE A 40 6.60 -8.13 3.49
CA PHE A 40 7.19 -6.79 3.45
C PHE A 40 8.28 -6.68 2.40
N THR A 41 9.05 -7.76 2.18
CA THR A 41 10.05 -7.84 1.10
C THR A 41 9.38 -7.71 -0.26
N ASP A 42 8.32 -8.49 -0.52
CA ASP A 42 7.60 -8.45 -1.80
C ASP A 42 7.00 -7.07 -2.06
N ILE A 43 6.46 -6.43 -1.03
CA ILE A 43 5.92 -5.07 -1.17
C ILE A 43 7.04 -4.06 -1.48
N ALA A 44 8.15 -4.12 -0.75
CA ALA A 44 9.27 -3.19 -0.94
C ALA A 44 9.94 -3.35 -2.31
N GLU A 45 10.11 -4.59 -2.77
CA GLU A 45 10.85 -4.91 -4.00
C GLU A 45 9.96 -4.86 -5.25
N LEU A 46 8.69 -5.23 -5.14
CA LEU A 46 7.80 -5.37 -6.29
C LEU A 46 6.79 -4.23 -6.39
N LEU A 47 6.08 -3.91 -5.31
CA LEU A 47 4.99 -2.91 -5.34
C LEU A 47 5.51 -1.47 -5.21
N PHE A 48 6.44 -1.23 -4.30
CA PHE A 48 6.94 0.11 -3.99
C PHE A 48 7.49 0.86 -5.21
N PRO A 49 8.20 0.22 -6.16
CA PRO A 49 8.63 0.87 -7.41
C PRO A 49 7.49 1.35 -8.31
N GLU A 50 6.28 0.78 -8.21
CA GLU A 50 5.13 1.16 -9.04
C GLU A 50 4.39 2.39 -8.50
N LEU A 51 4.42 2.62 -7.18
CA LEU A 51 3.63 3.69 -6.55
C LEU A 51 4.04 5.11 -7.00
N PRO A 52 5.34 5.47 -7.10
CA PRO A 52 5.75 6.78 -7.57
C PRO A 52 5.39 7.04 -9.04
N LYS A 53 5.44 5.99 -9.89
CA LYS A 53 5.09 6.10 -11.32
C LYS A 53 3.65 6.55 -11.53
N ARG A 54 2.79 6.31 -10.53
CA ARG A 54 1.35 6.61 -10.52
C ARG A 54 0.97 7.78 -9.61
N GLY A 55 1.96 8.47 -9.03
CA GLY A 55 1.72 9.55 -8.08
C GLY A 55 1.01 9.12 -6.80
N LEU A 56 1.10 7.83 -6.42
CA LEU A 56 0.49 7.27 -5.21
C LEU A 56 1.32 7.51 -3.95
N ILE A 57 2.63 7.76 -4.11
CA ILE A 57 3.52 8.12 -3.02
C ILE A 57 4.50 9.20 -3.49
N SER A 58 4.84 10.14 -2.61
CA SER A 58 5.96 11.06 -2.85
C SER A 58 7.29 10.39 -2.53
N THR A 59 8.29 10.60 -3.37
CA THR A 59 9.68 10.19 -3.11
C THR A 59 10.45 11.19 -2.25
N ASP A 60 9.85 12.36 -1.98
CA ASP A 60 10.41 13.30 -1.03
C ASP A 60 10.35 12.72 0.37
N LYS A 61 11.46 12.80 1.11
CA LYS A 61 11.48 12.33 2.50
C LYS A 61 10.49 13.15 3.30
N VAL A 62 9.40 12.52 3.72
CA VAL A 62 8.50 13.08 4.74
C VAL A 62 9.31 13.20 6.02
N SER A 63 9.61 14.44 6.42
CA SER A 63 10.38 14.78 7.62
C SER A 63 9.59 14.62 8.91
N GLU A 64 8.27 14.46 8.80
CA GLU A 64 7.40 14.16 9.93
C GLU A 64 7.21 12.64 10.10
N PRO A 65 7.26 12.12 11.33
CA PRO A 65 6.97 10.71 11.57
C PRO A 65 5.56 10.37 11.07
N LEU A 66 5.45 9.44 10.12
CA LEU A 66 4.16 8.81 9.85
C LEU A 66 3.64 8.25 11.18
N ALA A 67 2.50 8.75 11.63
CA ALA A 67 1.83 8.20 12.81
C ALA A 67 1.46 6.75 12.51
N VAL A 68 2.31 5.81 12.95
CA VAL A 68 2.00 4.38 12.99
C VAL A 68 0.93 4.22 14.07
N ALA A 69 -0.33 4.39 13.69
CA ALA A 69 -1.45 4.15 14.58
C ALA A 69 -1.59 2.64 14.81
N HIS A 70 -0.89 2.12 15.82
CA HIS A 70 -1.25 0.86 16.46
C HIS A 70 -2.57 1.09 17.20
N ARG A 71 -3.69 0.88 16.49
CA ARG A 71 -5.02 0.96 17.08
C ARG A 71 -5.32 -0.39 17.74
N VAL A 72 -5.10 -0.44 19.05
CA VAL A 72 -5.65 -1.47 19.95
C VAL A 72 -7.16 -1.34 20.07
#